data_AF-A0A6J1W7P2-F1
#
_entry.id   AF-A0A6J1W7P2-F1
#
_cell.length_a   1.000
_cell.length_b   1.000
_cell.length_c   1.000
_cell.angle_alpha   90.00
_cell.angle_beta   90.00
_cell.angle_gamma   90.00
#
_symmetry.space_group_name_H-M   'P 1'
#
loop_
_entity.id
_entity.type
_entity.pdbx_description
1 polymer ?
#
loop_
_entity_poly.entity_id
_entity_poly.type
_entity_poly.pdbx_seq_one_letter_code
_entity_poly.pdbx_strand_id
1 'polypeptide(L)'
;MLPSNHSRPRGFPPDLEGLRAFQNQIAAIQRDAVWWLHTVVPTITKLAPKEYIHCLHKVLFTEQPETYYKWDNWPPESDRNFFLRLCSEVPILEDTLMRILVIGLSRELPLGPADAMELADHLVKRAAAVQADDLEVLRVERIQLIDAVLNLCTYHHPENIQLPPGYHPPNLAISTLYWKAWPLLLVVAAFNPENIGLTAWEDYPTLKMLMEMVMTNNYSYPPCTLTDEETRTEMISRELQISQREKQEILAFEGHLAAASTKQTITESSSLLLSQLTSLDPQGPPRRPPQPVLDQVKSLNQSLRLGHLLCRSRHPDFLLNIIQRQASSQSMPWLADLVQSSEGSLDVLPVQCLCEFLLHDAADESASGEEEEEGESKEQRAKKRQVGGSSGFPFFEKQNGRLRKRVDGVFVAHQEFHPGPNTAGRSGLATLRLVAGITTALAKPLTTVFHT
;
A
#
# COMPACT_ATOMS: atom_id res chain seq x y z
N MET A 1 27.01 9.39 50.05
CA MET A 1 26.68 8.68 48.78
C MET A 1 25.37 9.27 48.27
N LEU A 2 25.47 10.15 47.27
CA LEU A 2 24.33 10.71 46.54
C LEU A 2 24.05 9.79 45.33
N PRO A 3 22.79 9.52 44.96
CA PRO A 3 22.50 8.75 43.76
C PRO A 3 22.55 9.66 42.53
N SER A 4 23.26 9.16 41.52
CA SER A 4 23.52 9.78 40.23
C SER A 4 22.24 9.91 39.39
N ASN A 5 22.06 11.09 38.79
CA ASN A 5 21.03 11.39 37.81
C ASN A 5 21.08 10.42 36.62
N HIS A 6 20.02 9.63 36.43
CA HIS A 6 19.69 9.10 35.12
C HIS A 6 19.19 10.24 34.23
N SER A 7 20.02 10.62 33.27
CA SER A 7 19.64 11.46 32.14
C SER A 7 18.47 10.82 31.40
N ARG A 8 17.28 11.41 31.54
CA ARG A 8 16.13 11.14 30.66
C ARG A 8 16.57 11.34 29.20
N PRO A 9 16.15 10.49 28.25
CA PRO A 9 16.26 10.83 26.84
C PRO A 9 15.56 12.17 26.61
N ARG A 10 16.11 13.01 25.74
CA ARG A 10 15.56 14.34 25.41
C ARG A 10 14.08 14.16 25.08
N GLY A 11 13.21 14.73 25.92
CA GLY A 11 11.76 14.67 25.72
C GLY A 11 11.39 15.24 24.35
N PHE A 12 10.39 14.63 23.71
CA PHE A 12 9.80 15.16 22.50
C PHE A 12 9.32 16.60 22.73
N PRO A 13 9.38 17.48 21.71
CA PRO A 13 8.76 18.80 21.78
C PRO A 13 7.27 18.65 22.15
N PRO A 14 6.75 19.39 23.15
CA PRO A 14 5.36 19.27 23.60
C PRO A 14 4.33 19.51 22.47
N ASP A 15 4.71 20.23 21.43
CA ASP A 15 3.86 20.49 20.25
C ASP A 15 3.61 19.23 19.39
N LEU A 16 4.56 18.30 19.34
CA LEU A 16 4.39 17.03 18.59
C LEU A 16 3.49 16.06 19.33
N GLU A 17 3.60 15.96 20.66
CA GLU A 17 2.73 15.13 21.48
C GLU A 17 1.26 15.57 21.37
N GLY A 18 1.02 16.89 21.40
CA GLY A 18 -0.30 17.46 21.17
C GLY A 18 -0.86 17.13 19.78
N LEU A 19 -0.03 17.17 18.74
CA LEU A 19 -0.42 16.78 17.38
C LEU A 19 -0.78 15.29 17.30
N ARG A 20 0.03 14.40 17.88
CA ARG A 20 -0.25 12.95 17.88
C ARG A 20 -1.54 12.62 18.64
N ALA A 21 -1.75 13.24 19.80
CA ALA A 21 -2.98 13.09 20.56
C ALA A 21 -4.20 13.55 19.74
N PHE A 22 -4.08 14.67 19.02
CA PHE A 22 -5.13 15.15 18.12
C PHE A 22 -5.42 14.15 16.98
N GLN A 23 -4.40 13.69 16.26
CA GLN A 23 -4.57 12.72 15.15
C GLN A 23 -5.26 11.43 15.61
N ASN A 24 -4.84 10.88 16.75
CA ASN A 24 -5.45 9.70 17.34
C ASN A 24 -6.90 9.95 17.78
N GLN A 25 -7.20 11.14 18.28
CA GLN A 25 -8.56 11.53 18.63
C GLN A 25 -9.46 11.59 17.39
N ILE A 26 -8.99 12.15 16.28
CA ILE A 26 -9.74 12.15 15.02
C ILE A 26 -9.96 10.73 14.50
N ALA A 27 -8.94 9.88 14.52
CA ALA A 27 -9.07 8.48 14.12
C ALA A 27 -10.12 7.73 14.95
N ALA A 28 -10.19 7.98 16.26
CA ALA A 28 -11.22 7.43 17.14
C ALA A 28 -12.62 7.96 16.82
N ILE A 29 -12.76 9.27 16.54
CA ILE A 29 -14.05 9.86 16.13
C ILE A 29 -14.52 9.27 14.80
N GLN A 30 -13.61 9.09 13.82
CA GLN A 30 -13.92 8.45 12.55
C GLN A 30 -14.43 7.01 12.75
N ARG A 31 -13.75 6.22 13.59
CA ARG A 31 -14.20 4.87 13.96
C ARG A 31 -15.62 4.87 14.54
N ASP A 32 -15.87 5.71 15.53
CA ASP A 32 -17.16 5.75 16.22
C ASP A 32 -18.28 6.23 15.29
N ALA A 33 -17.99 7.19 14.41
CA ALA A 33 -18.94 7.66 13.40
C ALA A 33 -19.28 6.57 12.37
N VAL A 34 -18.30 5.80 11.90
CA VAL A 34 -18.52 4.67 10.98
C VAL A 34 -19.26 3.54 11.69
N TRP A 35 -18.95 3.23 12.96
CA TRP A 35 -19.73 2.29 13.77
C TRP A 35 -21.20 2.71 13.88
N TRP A 36 -21.44 3.99 14.17
CA TRP A 36 -22.79 4.53 14.28
C TRP A 36 -23.56 4.45 12.95
N LEU A 37 -22.92 4.81 11.83
CA LEU A 37 -23.50 4.67 10.48
C LEU A 37 -23.81 3.22 10.11
N HIS A 38 -22.94 2.28 10.50
CA HIS A 38 -23.13 0.86 10.23
C HIS A 38 -24.24 0.24 11.09
N THR A 39 -24.26 0.52 12.40
CA THR A 39 -25.03 -0.29 13.36
C THR A 39 -26.24 0.43 13.93
N VAL A 40 -26.19 1.75 14.09
CA VAL A 40 -27.25 2.51 14.75
C VAL A 40 -28.18 3.14 13.73
N VAL A 41 -27.64 3.86 12.74
CA VAL A 41 -28.44 4.59 11.74
C VAL A 41 -29.50 3.70 11.06
N PRO A 42 -29.18 2.49 10.56
CA PRO A 42 -30.17 1.65 9.88
C PRO A 42 -31.33 1.21 10.79
N THR A 43 -31.11 1.20 12.11
CA THR A 43 -32.14 0.79 13.10
C THR A 43 -33.10 1.93 13.46
N ILE A 44 -32.69 3.18 13.28
CA ILE A 44 -33.46 4.36 13.68
C ILE A 44 -34.07 5.11 12.48
N THR A 45 -33.44 5.06 11.31
CA THR A 45 -33.93 5.75 10.12
C THR A 45 -33.42 5.11 8.83
N LYS A 46 -34.21 5.24 7.76
CA LYS A 46 -33.83 4.82 6.42
C LYS A 46 -33.36 6.04 5.63
N LEU A 47 -32.06 6.28 5.61
CA LEU A 47 -31.46 7.35 4.80
C LEU A 47 -31.57 7.02 3.30
N ALA A 48 -31.70 8.07 2.47
CA ALA A 48 -31.55 7.89 1.03
C ALA A 48 -30.12 7.42 0.71
N PRO A 49 -29.91 6.52 -0.28
CA PRO A 49 -28.60 5.95 -0.58
C PRO A 49 -27.49 6.99 -0.76
N LYS A 50 -27.77 8.07 -1.51
CA LYS A 50 -26.83 9.17 -1.74
C LYS A 50 -26.47 9.92 -0.45
N GLU A 51 -27.42 10.11 0.45
CA GLU A 51 -27.20 10.81 1.72
C GLU A 51 -26.35 9.98 2.67
N TYR A 52 -26.59 8.66 2.73
CA TYR A 52 -25.78 7.75 3.52
C TYR A 52 -24.33 7.75 3.05
N ILE A 53 -24.10 7.61 1.73
CA ILE A 53 -22.75 7.66 1.14
C ILE A 53 -22.10 9.00 1.48
N HIS A 54 -22.80 10.12 1.29
CA HIS A 54 -22.29 11.45 1.61
C HIS A 54 -21.94 11.60 3.10
N CYS A 55 -22.72 11.02 4.00
CA CYS A 55 -22.41 11.00 5.44
C CYS A 55 -21.11 10.23 5.71
N LEU A 56 -20.94 9.06 5.08
CA LEU A 56 -19.74 8.24 5.23
C LEU A 56 -18.48 8.99 4.75
N HIS A 57 -18.53 9.59 3.56
CA HIS A 57 -17.41 10.37 3.02
C HIS A 57 -17.11 11.61 3.86
N LYS A 58 -18.13 12.29 4.40
CA LYS A 58 -17.94 13.45 5.29
C LYS A 58 -17.22 13.09 6.57
N VAL A 59 -17.68 12.05 7.28
CA VAL A 59 -17.09 11.69 8.58
C VAL A 59 -15.66 11.20 8.41
N LEU A 60 -15.32 10.63 7.25
CA LEU A 60 -13.98 10.17 6.89
C LEU A 60 -13.10 11.24 6.24
N PHE A 61 -13.59 12.47 6.10
CA PHE A 61 -12.89 13.56 5.43
C PHE A 61 -12.46 13.24 3.99
N THR A 62 -13.33 12.61 3.20
CA THR A 62 -13.08 12.24 1.79
C THR A 62 -14.01 12.94 0.78
N GLU A 63 -14.93 13.80 1.24
CA GLU A 63 -15.66 14.73 0.36
C GLU A 63 -14.79 15.85 -0.22
N GLN A 64 -15.31 16.51 -1.26
CA GLN A 64 -14.73 17.74 -1.79
C GLN A 64 -14.56 18.80 -0.68
N PRO A 65 -13.42 19.52 -0.61
CA PRO A 65 -13.11 20.53 0.40
C PRO A 65 -14.25 21.54 0.68
N GLU A 66 -14.92 21.99 -0.38
CA GLU A 66 -15.99 22.98 -0.36
C GLU A 66 -17.15 22.56 0.55
N THR A 67 -17.36 21.24 0.69
CA THR A 67 -18.44 20.68 1.50
C THR A 67 -18.29 21.00 2.99
N TYR A 68 -17.06 21.20 3.49
CA TYR A 68 -16.79 21.40 4.91
C TYR A 68 -16.94 22.85 5.36
N TYR A 69 -16.70 23.82 4.47
CA TYR A 69 -16.71 25.25 4.82
C TYR A 69 -17.82 26.05 4.13
N LYS A 70 -18.62 25.46 3.22
CA LYS A 70 -19.69 26.20 2.50
C LYS A 70 -20.79 26.81 3.38
N TRP A 71 -20.97 26.32 4.60
CA TRP A 71 -22.11 26.70 5.44
C TRP A 71 -21.84 27.90 6.34
N ASP A 72 -20.62 28.05 6.84
CA ASP A 72 -20.23 29.08 7.80
C ASP A 72 -18.93 29.80 7.39
N ASN A 73 -18.35 29.42 6.24
CA ASN A 73 -17.10 29.93 5.71
C ASN A 73 -15.90 29.72 6.66
N TRP A 74 -16.00 28.80 7.62
CA TRP A 74 -14.93 28.43 8.52
C TRP A 74 -14.29 27.11 8.05
N PRO A 75 -12.96 26.98 8.07
CA PRO A 75 -11.97 27.96 8.52
C PRO A 75 -11.70 29.09 7.49
N PRO A 76 -11.03 30.18 7.91
CA PRO A 76 -10.60 31.25 7.01
C PRO A 76 -9.86 30.70 5.79
N GLU A 77 -9.98 31.35 4.64
CA GLU A 77 -9.45 30.87 3.36
C GLU A 77 -7.96 30.53 3.41
N SER A 78 -7.15 31.33 4.12
CA SER A 78 -5.72 31.10 4.33
C SER A 78 -5.41 29.77 5.05
N ASP A 79 -6.34 29.29 5.87
CA ASP A 79 -6.11 28.19 6.79
C ASP A 79 -6.82 26.89 6.34
N ARG A 80 -7.69 26.94 5.33
CA ARG A 80 -8.50 25.79 4.87
C ARG A 80 -7.68 24.55 4.58
N ASN A 81 -6.63 24.67 3.77
CA ASN A 81 -5.78 23.53 3.41
C ASN A 81 -5.09 22.94 4.64
N PHE A 82 -4.63 23.79 5.56
CA PHE A 82 -3.97 23.34 6.78
C PHE A 82 -4.93 22.52 7.66
N PHE A 83 -6.13 23.05 7.95
CA PHE A 83 -7.12 22.33 8.76
C PHE A 83 -7.62 21.04 8.11
N LEU A 84 -7.86 21.05 6.79
CA LEU A 84 -8.29 19.86 6.07
C LEU A 84 -7.23 18.76 6.09
N ARG A 85 -5.95 19.11 5.92
CA ARG A 85 -4.86 18.15 6.09
C ARG A 85 -4.79 17.65 7.52
N LEU A 86 -4.84 18.55 8.51
CA LEU A 86 -4.78 18.19 9.93
C LEU A 86 -5.86 17.16 10.33
N CYS A 87 -7.05 17.20 9.72
CA CYS A 87 -8.15 16.28 10.02
C CYS A 87 -8.20 15.03 9.14
N SER A 88 -7.64 15.09 7.93
CA SER A 88 -7.66 13.95 6.99
C SER A 88 -6.38 13.10 7.04
N GLU A 89 -5.24 13.71 7.32
CA GLU A 89 -3.92 13.08 7.47
C GLU A 89 -3.75 12.48 8.87
N VAL A 90 -4.56 11.46 9.14
CA VAL A 90 -4.66 10.77 10.43
C VAL A 90 -4.50 9.25 10.25
N PRO A 91 -4.09 8.51 11.30
CA PRO A 91 -4.12 7.05 11.28
C PRO A 91 -5.50 6.50 10.96
N ILE A 92 -5.53 5.31 10.36
CA ILE A 92 -6.76 4.53 10.21
C ILE A 92 -6.77 3.40 11.23
N LEU A 93 -7.82 3.33 12.04
CA LEU A 93 -8.03 2.21 12.95
C LEU A 93 -8.58 1.00 12.20
N GLU A 94 -8.14 -0.19 12.59
CA GLU A 94 -8.57 -1.45 11.98
C GLU A 94 -10.10 -1.62 11.94
N ASP A 95 -10.78 -1.22 13.02
CA ASP A 95 -12.24 -1.29 13.11
C ASP A 95 -12.94 -0.39 12.09
N THR A 96 -12.37 0.79 11.80
CA THR A 96 -12.87 1.68 10.74
C THR A 96 -12.77 0.99 9.38
N LEU A 97 -11.61 0.42 9.06
CA LEU A 97 -11.36 -0.25 7.79
C LEU A 97 -12.28 -1.46 7.61
N MET A 98 -12.34 -2.36 8.61
CA MET A 98 -13.19 -3.55 8.55
C MET A 98 -14.67 -3.20 8.43
N ARG A 99 -15.15 -2.14 9.09
CA ARG A 99 -16.55 -1.72 8.93
C ARG A 99 -16.85 -1.22 7.54
N ILE A 100 -15.96 -0.47 6.89
CA ILE A 100 -16.16 -0.04 5.50
C ILE A 100 -16.31 -1.25 4.59
N LEU A 101 -15.46 -2.27 4.76
CA LEU A 101 -15.55 -3.52 3.99
C LEU A 101 -16.88 -4.26 4.26
N VAL A 102 -17.27 -4.40 5.54
CA VAL A 102 -18.54 -5.04 5.92
C VAL A 102 -19.76 -4.28 5.37
N ILE A 103 -19.72 -2.94 5.41
CA ILE A 103 -20.78 -2.12 4.81
C ILE A 103 -20.85 -2.41 3.30
N GLY A 104 -19.72 -2.47 2.61
CA GLY A 104 -19.65 -2.78 1.16
C GLY A 104 -20.09 -4.18 0.77
N LEU A 105 -19.96 -5.15 1.68
CA LEU A 105 -20.43 -6.53 1.49
C LEU A 105 -21.92 -6.69 1.83
N SER A 106 -22.50 -5.75 2.57
CA SER A 106 -23.90 -5.80 2.95
C SER A 106 -24.80 -5.44 1.78
N ARG A 107 -25.83 -6.27 1.53
CA ARG A 107 -26.88 -5.98 0.55
C ARG A 107 -27.93 -4.99 1.06
N GLU A 108 -27.94 -4.74 2.37
CA GLU A 108 -28.93 -3.88 3.03
C GLU A 108 -28.47 -2.43 3.11
N LEU A 109 -27.16 -2.20 3.04
CA LEU A 109 -26.55 -0.88 3.15
C LEU A 109 -26.24 -0.30 1.77
N PRO A 110 -26.31 1.03 1.62
CA PRO A 110 -26.31 1.65 0.30
C PRO A 110 -24.91 1.90 -0.29
N LEU A 111 -23.83 1.40 0.31
CA LEU A 111 -22.48 1.48 -0.25
C LEU A 111 -22.20 0.20 -1.03
N GLY A 112 -21.98 0.32 -2.35
CA GLY A 112 -21.67 -0.84 -3.18
C GLY A 112 -20.24 -1.37 -2.98
N PRO A 113 -19.94 -2.61 -3.43
CA PRO A 113 -18.61 -3.18 -3.25
C PRO A 113 -17.47 -2.38 -3.89
N ALA A 114 -17.71 -1.81 -5.08
CA ALA A 114 -16.74 -1.00 -5.80
C ALA A 114 -16.39 0.30 -5.04
N ASP A 115 -17.40 0.98 -4.51
CA ASP A 115 -17.23 2.21 -3.74
C ASP A 115 -16.55 1.92 -2.40
N ALA A 116 -16.89 0.81 -1.75
CA ALA A 116 -16.21 0.37 -0.53
C ALA A 116 -14.73 0.04 -0.75
N MET A 117 -14.41 -0.66 -1.85
CA MET A 117 -13.03 -0.92 -2.26
C MET A 117 -12.26 0.38 -2.52
N GLU A 118 -12.88 1.35 -3.19
CA GLU A 118 -12.26 2.66 -3.45
C GLU A 118 -12.02 3.46 -2.18
N LEU A 119 -13.00 3.49 -1.28
CA LEU A 119 -12.90 4.19 -0.02
C LEU A 119 -11.81 3.54 0.87
N ALA A 120 -11.78 2.20 0.96
CA ALA A 120 -10.75 1.47 1.68
C ALA A 120 -9.34 1.76 1.13
N ASP A 121 -9.16 1.66 -0.19
CA ASP A 121 -7.92 1.98 -0.90
C ASP A 121 -7.45 3.41 -0.62
N HIS A 122 -8.35 4.38 -0.72
CA HIS A 122 -8.05 5.78 -0.46
C HIS A 122 -7.59 6.02 0.98
N LEU A 123 -8.30 5.47 1.97
CA LEU A 123 -7.98 5.67 3.38
C LEU A 123 -6.66 5.00 3.78
N VAL A 124 -6.41 3.78 3.30
CA VAL A 124 -5.16 3.06 3.55
C VAL A 124 -3.98 3.83 2.98
N LYS A 125 -4.07 4.33 1.74
CA LYS A 125 -3.02 5.16 1.13
C LYS A 125 -2.82 6.48 1.86
N ARG A 126 -3.90 7.15 2.27
CA ARG A 126 -3.83 8.40 3.03
C ARG A 126 -3.15 8.23 4.38
N ALA A 127 -3.47 7.16 5.11
CA ALA A 127 -2.83 6.84 6.37
C ALA A 127 -1.36 6.45 6.17
N ALA A 128 -1.05 5.60 5.18
CA ALA A 128 0.31 5.20 4.87
C ALA A 128 1.22 6.38 4.49
N ALA A 129 0.68 7.38 3.78
CA ALA A 129 1.43 8.57 3.34
C ALA A 129 1.89 9.49 4.49
N VAL A 130 1.32 9.35 5.69
CA VAL A 130 1.63 10.19 6.86
C VAL A 130 2.48 9.46 7.90
N GLN A 131 3.04 8.30 7.51
CA GLN A 131 3.91 7.49 8.36
C GLN A 131 5.09 8.30 8.90
N ALA A 132 5.34 8.14 10.20
CA ALA A 132 6.47 8.71 10.91
C ALA A 132 6.95 7.71 11.99
N ASP A 133 8.20 7.83 12.43
CA ASP A 133 8.81 6.90 13.40
C ASP A 133 8.04 6.81 14.73
N ASP A 134 7.29 7.86 15.09
CA ASP A 134 6.53 7.99 16.33
C ASP A 134 5.01 7.84 16.15
N LEU A 135 4.53 7.49 14.95
CA LEU A 135 3.09 7.35 14.67
C LEU A 135 2.78 6.02 13.97
N GLU A 136 2.01 5.18 14.66
CA GLU A 136 1.42 3.97 14.09
C GLU A 136 0.19 4.36 13.25
N VAL A 137 0.36 4.38 11.92
CA VAL A 137 -0.66 4.89 10.99
C VAL A 137 -1.68 3.84 10.52
N LEU A 138 -1.26 2.57 10.47
CA LEU A 138 -2.05 1.47 9.96
C LEU A 138 -1.62 0.18 10.66
N ARG A 139 -2.43 -0.26 11.62
CA ARG A 139 -2.27 -1.53 12.31
C ARG A 139 -3.50 -2.39 12.06
N VAL A 140 -3.30 -3.60 11.55
CA VAL A 140 -4.35 -4.58 11.24
C VAL A 140 -3.95 -5.92 11.82
N GLU A 141 -4.76 -6.48 12.71
CA GLU A 141 -4.52 -7.79 13.32
C GLU A 141 -5.36 -8.92 12.71
N ARG A 142 -6.54 -8.61 12.18
CA ARG A 142 -7.47 -9.61 11.63
C ARG A 142 -7.11 -9.98 10.19
N ILE A 143 -6.62 -11.21 10.01
CA ILE A 143 -6.34 -11.81 8.69
C ILE A 143 -7.59 -11.88 7.80
N GLN A 144 -8.80 -11.88 8.39
CA GLN A 144 -10.08 -11.86 7.66
C GLN A 144 -10.24 -10.60 6.80
N LEU A 145 -9.42 -9.57 7.01
CA LEU A 145 -9.38 -8.41 6.12
C LEU A 145 -9.07 -8.82 4.68
N ILE A 146 -8.17 -9.80 4.46
CA ILE A 146 -7.82 -10.27 3.12
C ILE A 146 -9.05 -10.83 2.43
N ASP A 147 -9.77 -11.73 3.10
CA ASP A 147 -11.01 -12.32 2.59
C ASP A 147 -12.10 -11.27 2.36
N ALA A 148 -12.25 -10.31 3.29
CA ALA A 148 -13.24 -9.24 3.14
C ALA A 148 -12.97 -8.39 1.90
N VAL A 149 -11.71 -8.03 1.63
CA VAL A 149 -11.31 -7.29 0.42
C VAL A 149 -11.57 -8.12 -0.83
N LEU A 150 -11.18 -9.40 -0.85
CA LEU A 150 -11.37 -10.27 -2.02
C LEU A 150 -12.83 -10.58 -2.30
N ASN A 151 -13.67 -10.69 -1.27
CA ASN A 151 -15.11 -10.91 -1.40
C ASN A 151 -15.85 -9.68 -1.98
N LEU A 152 -15.31 -8.46 -1.85
CA LEU A 152 -15.86 -7.29 -2.55
C LEU A 152 -15.73 -7.41 -4.07
N CYS A 153 -14.81 -8.24 -4.55
CA CYS A 153 -14.58 -8.46 -5.97
C CYS A 153 -15.54 -9.48 -6.57
N THR A 154 -16.26 -10.27 -5.76
CA THR A 154 -17.09 -11.38 -6.23
C THR A 154 -18.17 -10.92 -7.20
N TYR A 155 -18.26 -11.60 -8.34
CA TYR A 155 -19.34 -11.40 -9.30
C TYR A 155 -20.56 -12.19 -8.88
N HIS A 156 -21.68 -11.50 -8.68
CA HIS A 156 -22.98 -12.10 -8.44
C HIS A 156 -23.88 -11.89 -9.65
N HIS A 157 -24.36 -12.97 -10.26
CA HIS A 157 -25.36 -12.89 -11.31
C HIS A 157 -26.73 -12.49 -10.73
N PRO A 158 -27.63 -11.92 -11.54
CA PRO A 158 -28.96 -11.52 -11.10
C PRO A 158 -29.77 -12.70 -10.54
N GLU A 159 -30.39 -12.51 -9.37
CA GLU A 159 -31.13 -13.57 -8.64
C GLU A 159 -32.36 -14.09 -9.39
N ASN A 160 -32.86 -13.34 -10.37
CA ASN A 160 -33.99 -13.72 -11.21
C ASN A 160 -33.62 -14.76 -12.30
N ILE A 161 -32.34 -15.06 -12.49
CA ILE A 161 -31.87 -16.04 -13.47
C ILE A 161 -31.62 -17.37 -12.78
N GLN A 162 -32.35 -18.42 -13.18
CA GLN A 162 -32.13 -19.78 -12.69
C GLN A 162 -31.16 -20.51 -13.61
N LEU A 163 -30.05 -20.98 -13.05
CA LEU A 163 -29.09 -21.82 -13.75
C LEU A 163 -29.62 -23.26 -13.90
N PRO A 164 -29.13 -24.04 -14.89
CA PRO A 164 -29.56 -25.42 -15.09
C PRO A 164 -29.37 -26.29 -13.83
N PRO A 165 -30.29 -27.24 -13.56
CA PRO A 165 -30.19 -28.09 -12.37
C PRO A 165 -28.90 -28.93 -12.40
N GLY A 166 -28.14 -28.91 -11.31
CA GLY A 166 -26.87 -29.62 -11.17
C GLY A 166 -25.65 -28.90 -11.74
N TYR A 167 -25.83 -27.75 -12.39
CA TYR A 167 -24.72 -26.90 -12.82
C TYR A 167 -24.18 -26.09 -11.62
N HIS A 168 -22.87 -26.13 -11.42
CA HIS A 168 -22.19 -25.33 -10.41
C HIS A 168 -21.52 -24.14 -11.11
N PRO A 169 -21.96 -22.90 -10.85
CA PRO A 169 -21.34 -21.73 -11.45
C PRO A 169 -19.88 -21.59 -10.98
N PRO A 170 -18.96 -21.16 -11.85
CA PRO A 170 -17.59 -20.88 -11.47
C PRO A 170 -17.54 -19.71 -10.46
N ASN A 171 -16.53 -19.72 -9.59
CA ASN A 171 -16.26 -18.59 -8.70
C ASN A 171 -15.54 -17.49 -9.49
N LEU A 172 -16.25 -16.41 -9.79
CA LEU A 172 -15.76 -15.31 -10.63
C LEU A 172 -15.69 -14.01 -9.84
N ALA A 173 -14.74 -13.17 -10.21
CA ALA A 173 -14.60 -11.80 -9.74
C ALA A 173 -14.70 -10.80 -10.88
N ILE A 174 -15.14 -9.59 -10.55
CA ILE A 174 -15.06 -8.42 -11.42
C ILE A 174 -13.57 -8.06 -11.57
N SER A 175 -13.02 -8.21 -12.77
CA SER A 175 -11.58 -8.09 -13.06
C SER A 175 -10.99 -6.77 -12.59
N THR A 176 -11.71 -5.66 -12.76
CA THR A 176 -11.25 -4.34 -12.33
C THR A 176 -11.12 -4.22 -10.81
N LEU A 177 -12.05 -4.81 -10.04
CA LEU A 177 -11.99 -4.83 -8.59
C LEU A 177 -10.92 -5.81 -8.08
N TYR A 178 -10.85 -7.00 -8.68
CA TYR A 178 -9.84 -8.00 -8.36
C TYR A 178 -8.43 -7.43 -8.47
N TRP A 179 -8.13 -6.74 -9.57
CA TRP A 179 -6.82 -6.13 -9.77
C TRP A 179 -6.58 -4.87 -8.93
N LYS A 180 -7.63 -4.19 -8.44
CA LYS A 180 -7.54 -3.08 -7.48
C LYS A 180 -7.30 -3.57 -6.04
N ALA A 181 -7.76 -4.77 -5.70
CA ALA A 181 -7.58 -5.37 -4.37
C ALA A 181 -6.09 -5.61 -4.03
N TRP A 182 -5.30 -6.09 -4.99
CA TRP A 182 -3.91 -6.48 -4.71
C TRP A 182 -3.00 -5.33 -4.27
N PRO A 183 -2.99 -4.15 -4.92
CA PRO A 183 -2.22 -3.00 -4.42
C PRO A 183 -2.66 -2.53 -3.03
N LEU A 184 -3.97 -2.56 -2.73
CA LEU A 184 -4.48 -2.26 -1.39
C LEU A 184 -3.91 -3.25 -0.36
N LEU A 185 -4.03 -4.56 -0.61
CA LEU A 185 -3.51 -5.60 0.27
C LEU A 185 -1.98 -5.55 0.41
N LEU A 186 -1.26 -5.16 -0.63
CA LEU A 186 0.19 -4.99 -0.60
C LEU A 186 0.61 -3.89 0.38
N VAL A 187 -0.10 -2.75 0.39
CA VAL A 187 0.15 -1.70 1.38
C VAL A 187 -0.14 -2.21 2.78
N VAL A 188 -1.27 -2.88 3.01
CA VAL A 188 -1.61 -3.42 4.34
C VAL A 188 -0.56 -4.44 4.80
N ALA A 189 -0.12 -5.35 3.92
CA ALA A 189 0.89 -6.36 4.20
C ALA A 189 2.25 -5.75 4.57
N ALA A 190 2.69 -4.71 3.85
CA ALA A 190 3.96 -4.03 4.12
C ALA A 190 3.99 -3.32 5.48
N PHE A 191 2.85 -2.77 5.92
CA PHE A 191 2.72 -2.13 7.23
C PHE A 191 2.49 -3.12 8.38
N ASN A 192 2.09 -4.36 8.07
CA ASN A 192 1.72 -5.38 9.05
C ASN A 192 2.46 -6.70 8.74
N PRO A 193 3.80 -6.72 8.79
CA PRO A 193 4.61 -7.84 8.29
C PRO A 193 4.43 -9.13 9.10
N GLU A 194 4.23 -9.03 10.41
CA GLU A 194 4.17 -10.18 11.33
C GLU A 194 2.91 -11.05 11.17
N ASN A 195 1.83 -10.47 10.63
CA ASN A 195 0.52 -11.13 10.51
C ASN A 195 0.03 -11.11 9.05
N ILE A 196 -0.52 -10.01 8.55
CA ILE A 196 -1.04 -9.88 7.18
C ILE A 196 0.07 -10.16 6.17
N GLY A 197 1.27 -9.62 6.38
CA GLY A 197 2.42 -9.86 5.52
C GLY A 197 2.86 -11.32 5.50
N LEU A 198 2.90 -11.99 6.66
CA LEU A 198 3.21 -13.41 6.75
C LEU A 198 2.15 -14.26 6.05
N THR A 199 0.87 -14.06 6.35
CA THR A 199 -0.24 -14.78 5.69
C THR A 199 -0.23 -14.54 4.18
N ALA A 200 -0.02 -13.28 3.74
CA ALA A 200 0.14 -12.93 2.32
C ALA A 200 1.28 -13.71 1.65
N TRP A 201 2.40 -13.87 2.35
CA TRP A 201 3.59 -14.55 1.84
C TRP A 201 3.44 -16.07 1.71
N GLU A 202 2.68 -16.69 2.62
CA GLU A 202 2.49 -18.14 2.67
C GLU A 202 1.32 -18.59 1.79
N ASP A 203 0.18 -17.90 1.90
CA ASP A 203 -1.10 -18.42 1.40
C ASP A 203 -1.57 -17.75 0.09
N TYR A 204 -1.00 -16.59 -0.28
CA TYR A 204 -1.47 -15.79 -1.43
C TYR A 204 -0.35 -15.56 -2.46
N PRO A 205 -0.11 -16.51 -3.39
CA PRO A 205 1.02 -16.46 -4.32
C PRO A 205 1.10 -15.20 -5.18
N THR A 206 -0.05 -14.64 -5.59
CA THR A 206 -0.10 -13.39 -6.35
C THR A 206 0.40 -12.21 -5.50
N LEU A 207 -0.01 -12.13 -4.22
CA LEU A 207 0.41 -11.05 -3.33
C LEU A 207 1.88 -11.20 -2.93
N LYS A 208 2.33 -12.42 -2.63
CA LYS A 208 3.74 -12.75 -2.43
C LYS A 208 4.62 -12.28 -3.59
N MET A 209 4.21 -12.55 -4.83
CA MET A 209 4.94 -12.09 -6.01
C MET A 209 5.03 -10.56 -6.08
N LEU A 210 3.95 -9.83 -5.76
CA LEU A 210 3.98 -8.37 -5.69
C LEU A 210 4.90 -7.86 -4.56
N MET A 211 4.96 -8.55 -3.43
CA MET A 211 5.91 -8.26 -2.34
C MET A 211 7.35 -8.43 -2.85
N GLU A 212 7.65 -9.53 -3.54
CA GLU A 212 8.98 -9.75 -4.16
C GLU A 212 9.33 -8.66 -5.18
N MET A 213 8.38 -8.22 -6.01
CA MET A 213 8.58 -7.14 -6.98
C MET A 213 8.95 -5.80 -6.31
N VAL A 214 8.27 -5.42 -5.23
CA VAL A 214 8.59 -4.15 -4.53
C VAL A 214 9.89 -4.24 -3.75
N MET A 215 10.23 -5.41 -3.20
CA MET A 215 11.49 -5.64 -2.47
C MET A 215 12.71 -5.65 -3.39
N THR A 216 12.57 -6.21 -4.59
CA THR A 216 13.65 -6.25 -5.60
C THR A 216 13.64 -5.03 -6.53
N ASN A 217 12.63 -4.17 -6.41
CA ASN A 217 12.34 -3.06 -7.33
C ASN A 217 12.30 -3.48 -8.81
N ASN A 218 11.89 -4.72 -9.08
CA ASN A 218 11.77 -5.31 -10.41
C ASN A 218 10.34 -5.82 -10.62
N TYR A 219 9.63 -5.20 -11.57
CA TYR A 219 8.19 -5.41 -11.79
C TYR A 219 7.93 -6.33 -13.00
N SER A 220 8.77 -7.34 -13.20
CA SER A 220 8.63 -8.32 -14.28
C SER A 220 7.83 -9.55 -13.86
N TYR A 221 7.16 -10.19 -14.83
CA TYR A 221 6.52 -11.48 -14.67
C TYR A 221 7.13 -12.49 -15.64
N PRO A 222 7.63 -13.65 -15.18
CA PRO A 222 7.83 -14.06 -13.78
C PRO A 222 8.85 -13.18 -13.04
N PRO A 223 8.81 -13.12 -11.69
CA PRO A 223 9.69 -12.26 -10.92
C PRO A 223 11.17 -12.64 -11.11
N CYS A 224 12.07 -11.66 -11.00
CA CYS A 224 13.52 -11.89 -11.15
C CYS A 224 14.10 -12.83 -10.09
N THR A 225 13.37 -13.04 -9.00
CA THR A 225 13.71 -13.91 -7.88
C THR A 225 13.63 -15.40 -8.21
N LEU A 226 12.92 -15.78 -9.28
CA LEU A 226 12.89 -17.14 -9.80
C LEU A 226 14.04 -17.33 -10.77
N THR A 227 15.16 -17.87 -10.35
CA THR A 227 16.38 -17.88 -11.19
C THR A 227 16.44 -19.04 -12.17
N ASP A 228 15.77 -20.14 -11.85
CA ASP A 228 15.72 -21.34 -12.68
C ASP A 228 14.81 -21.17 -13.91
N GLU A 229 15.34 -21.45 -15.11
CA GLU A 229 14.62 -21.25 -16.38
C GLU A 229 13.47 -22.23 -16.59
N GLU A 230 13.57 -23.44 -16.03
CA GLU A 230 12.50 -24.45 -16.10
C GLU A 230 11.28 -23.97 -15.31
N THR A 231 11.47 -23.60 -14.03
CA THR A 231 10.40 -23.04 -13.18
C THR A 231 9.80 -21.75 -13.74
N ARG A 232 10.62 -20.87 -14.34
CA ARG A 232 10.13 -19.66 -15.04
C ARG A 232 9.22 -20.03 -16.20
N THR A 233 9.63 -20.99 -17.04
CA THR A 233 8.84 -21.46 -18.19
C THR A 233 7.55 -22.15 -17.73
N GLU A 234 7.61 -22.94 -16.67
CA GLU A 234 6.43 -23.56 -16.06
C GLU A 234 5.42 -22.52 -15.57
N MET A 235 5.88 -21.46 -14.91
CA MET A 235 5.00 -20.39 -14.41
C MET A 235 4.28 -19.67 -15.54
N ILE A 236 4.96 -19.41 -16.67
CA ILE A 236 4.34 -18.83 -17.87
C ILE A 236 3.32 -19.80 -18.48
N SER A 237 3.67 -21.09 -18.59
CA SER A 237 2.77 -22.12 -19.12
C SER A 237 1.52 -22.30 -18.27
N ARG A 238 1.66 -22.31 -16.93
CA ARG A 238 0.54 -22.41 -15.99
C ARG A 238 -0.41 -21.22 -16.12
N GLU A 239 0.09 -19.99 -16.22
CA GLU A 239 -0.78 -18.81 -16.43
C GLU A 239 -1.54 -18.89 -17.76
N LEU A 240 -0.88 -19.34 -18.84
CA LEU A 240 -1.55 -19.52 -20.13
C LEU A 240 -2.68 -20.56 -20.04
N GLN A 241 -2.45 -21.68 -19.35
CA GLN A 241 -3.47 -22.71 -19.12
C GLN A 241 -4.63 -22.17 -18.27
N ILE A 242 -4.33 -21.42 -17.20
CA ILE A 242 -5.35 -20.79 -16.35
C ILE A 242 -6.20 -19.83 -17.17
N SER A 243 -5.57 -18.95 -17.97
CA SER A 243 -6.28 -18.00 -18.83
C SER A 243 -7.19 -18.69 -19.85
N GLN A 244 -6.73 -19.79 -20.45
CA GLN A 244 -7.54 -20.57 -21.40
C GLN A 244 -8.74 -21.25 -20.72
N ARG A 245 -8.54 -21.84 -19.54
CA ARG A 245 -9.62 -22.46 -18.76
C ARG A 245 -10.63 -21.42 -18.27
N GLU A 246 -10.15 -20.33 -17.70
CA GLU A 246 -10.97 -19.20 -17.24
C GLU A 246 -11.86 -18.66 -18.38
N LYS A 247 -11.29 -18.50 -19.58
CA LYS A 247 -12.04 -18.12 -20.77
C LYS A 247 -13.17 -19.11 -21.10
N GLN A 248 -12.89 -20.41 -21.06
CA GLN A 248 -13.90 -21.45 -21.33
C GLN A 248 -15.01 -21.45 -20.27
N GLU A 249 -14.65 -21.33 -18.99
CA GLU A 249 -15.58 -21.28 -17.88
C GLU A 249 -16.51 -20.06 -17.95
N ILE A 250 -15.97 -18.88 -18.25
CA ILE A 250 -16.76 -17.65 -18.41
C ILE A 250 -17.73 -17.78 -19.58
N LEU A 251 -17.28 -18.29 -20.74
CA LEU A 251 -18.15 -18.46 -21.91
C LEU A 251 -19.25 -19.49 -21.66
N ALA A 252 -18.93 -20.60 -21.00
CA ALA A 252 -19.93 -21.61 -20.63
C ALA A 252 -20.97 -21.03 -19.66
N PHE A 253 -20.49 -20.31 -18.64
CA PHE A 253 -21.35 -19.64 -17.67
C PHE A 253 -22.26 -18.59 -18.31
N GLU A 254 -21.71 -17.71 -19.15
CA GLU A 254 -22.49 -16.71 -19.89
C GLU A 254 -23.48 -17.37 -20.85
N GLY A 255 -23.10 -18.48 -21.49
CA GLY A 255 -24.00 -19.29 -22.31
C GLY A 255 -25.22 -19.78 -21.52
N HIS A 256 -25.04 -20.22 -20.28
CA HIS A 256 -26.15 -20.61 -19.40
C HIS A 256 -27.02 -19.42 -19.00
N LEU A 257 -26.42 -18.27 -18.68
CA LEU A 257 -27.16 -17.03 -18.39
C LEU A 257 -28.00 -16.58 -19.60
N ALA A 258 -27.41 -16.61 -20.80
CA ALA A 258 -28.07 -16.26 -22.03
C ALA A 258 -29.20 -17.24 -22.36
N ALA A 259 -28.98 -18.55 -22.21
CA ALA A 259 -30.01 -19.57 -22.44
C ALA A 259 -31.25 -19.37 -21.54
N ALA A 260 -31.04 -18.94 -20.30
CA ALA A 260 -32.11 -18.65 -19.35
C ALA A 260 -32.82 -17.31 -19.61
N SER A 261 -32.18 -16.37 -20.33
CA SER A 261 -32.70 -15.02 -20.57
C SER A 261 -33.02 -14.74 -22.05
N THR A 262 -32.00 -14.56 -22.88
CA THR A 262 -32.12 -14.09 -24.28
C THR A 262 -32.21 -15.21 -25.33
N LYS A 263 -31.85 -16.44 -24.94
CA LYS A 263 -31.73 -17.63 -25.80
C LYS A 263 -30.75 -17.48 -26.97
N GLN A 264 -29.79 -16.55 -26.87
CA GLN A 264 -28.75 -16.37 -27.86
C GLN A 264 -27.56 -17.30 -27.59
N THR A 265 -26.92 -17.77 -28.66
CA THR A 265 -25.65 -18.52 -28.57
C THR A 265 -24.50 -17.54 -28.32
N ILE A 266 -23.74 -17.77 -27.25
CA ILE A 266 -22.59 -16.94 -26.88
C ILE A 266 -21.33 -17.44 -27.58
N THR A 267 -20.61 -16.53 -28.21
CA THR A 267 -19.29 -16.73 -28.81
C THR A 267 -18.30 -15.78 -28.16
N GLU A 268 -17.00 -15.99 -28.39
CA GLU A 268 -15.96 -15.09 -27.84
C GLU A 268 -16.16 -13.63 -28.25
N SER A 269 -16.59 -13.41 -29.49
CA SER A 269 -16.83 -12.08 -30.05
C SER A 269 -18.13 -11.42 -29.56
N SER A 270 -19.11 -12.20 -29.09
CA SER A 270 -20.38 -11.68 -28.58
C SER A 270 -20.46 -11.62 -27.05
N SER A 271 -19.46 -12.20 -26.36
CA SER A 271 -19.39 -12.23 -24.90
C SER A 271 -19.29 -10.83 -24.30
N LEU A 272 -20.16 -10.55 -23.34
CA LEU A 272 -20.13 -9.35 -22.51
C LEU A 272 -19.26 -9.54 -21.26
N LEU A 273 -19.16 -10.78 -20.77
CA LEU A 273 -18.51 -11.08 -19.49
C LEU A 273 -17.01 -11.39 -19.63
N LEU A 274 -16.55 -11.86 -20.79
CA LEU A 274 -15.18 -12.33 -20.97
C LEU A 274 -14.11 -11.26 -20.70
N SER A 275 -14.39 -9.99 -21.00
CA SER A 275 -13.47 -8.88 -20.71
C SER A 275 -13.63 -8.30 -19.30
N GLN A 276 -14.71 -8.65 -18.60
CA GLN A 276 -15.09 -8.06 -17.31
C GLN A 276 -14.81 -8.96 -16.13
N LEU A 277 -14.72 -10.28 -16.34
CA LEU A 277 -14.60 -11.28 -15.29
C LEU A 277 -13.26 -12.01 -15.33
N THR A 278 -12.84 -12.48 -14.16
CA THR A 278 -11.68 -13.35 -13.97
C THR A 278 -11.99 -14.39 -12.88
N SER A 279 -11.23 -15.48 -12.83
CA SER A 279 -11.42 -16.51 -11.82
C SER A 279 -11.02 -15.98 -10.43
N LEU A 280 -11.89 -16.19 -9.44
CA LEU A 280 -11.62 -15.83 -8.05
C LEU A 280 -11.02 -17.04 -7.32
N ASP A 281 -9.72 -17.23 -7.50
CA ASP A 281 -8.90 -18.24 -6.81
C ASP A 281 -7.64 -17.56 -6.23
N PRO A 282 -7.78 -16.84 -5.10
CA PRO A 282 -6.71 -15.99 -4.57
C PRO A 282 -5.51 -16.78 -3.99
N GLN A 283 -5.74 -18.04 -3.61
CA GLN A 283 -4.71 -18.97 -3.13
C GLN A 283 -4.15 -19.86 -4.25
N GLY A 284 -4.70 -19.71 -5.46
CA GLY A 284 -4.21 -20.39 -6.65
C GLY A 284 -2.82 -19.90 -7.10
N PRO A 285 -2.34 -20.40 -8.25
CA PRO A 285 -1.04 -20.01 -8.80
C PRO A 285 -0.93 -18.48 -9.01
N PRO A 286 0.30 -17.91 -8.91
CA PRO A 286 0.51 -16.48 -9.08
C PRO A 286 0.03 -16.01 -10.46
N ARG A 287 -0.88 -15.03 -10.47
CA ARG A 287 -1.48 -14.49 -11.70
C ARG A 287 -0.66 -13.34 -12.26
N ARG A 288 -0.56 -13.23 -13.59
CA ARG A 288 0.15 -12.12 -14.25
C ARG A 288 -0.63 -10.79 -14.10
N PRO A 289 -0.10 -9.76 -13.41
CA PRO A 289 -0.81 -8.50 -13.25
C PRO A 289 -0.84 -7.70 -14.57
N PRO A 290 -1.95 -7.00 -14.87
CA PRO A 290 -2.01 -6.04 -15.96
C PRO A 290 -1.01 -4.89 -15.79
N GLN A 291 -0.51 -4.32 -16.90
CA GLN A 291 0.46 -3.22 -16.86
C GLN A 291 0.03 -2.02 -16.00
N PRO A 292 -1.23 -1.54 -16.04
CA PRO A 292 -1.66 -0.43 -15.19
C PRO A 292 -1.54 -0.73 -13.68
N VAL A 293 -1.68 -1.98 -13.30
CA VAL A 293 -1.52 -2.44 -11.91
C VAL A 293 -0.05 -2.41 -11.52
N LEU A 294 0.84 -2.88 -12.39
CA LEU A 294 2.29 -2.81 -12.17
C LEU A 294 2.76 -1.36 -12.03
N ASP A 295 2.25 -0.45 -12.87
CA ASP A 295 2.56 0.98 -12.79
C ASP A 295 2.08 1.59 -11.46
N GLN A 296 0.89 1.18 -10.99
CA GLN A 296 0.37 1.58 -9.69
C GLN A 296 1.23 1.04 -8.54
N VAL A 297 1.61 -0.24 -8.57
CA VAL A 297 2.48 -0.86 -7.55
C VAL A 297 3.84 -0.17 -7.50
N LYS A 298 4.42 0.16 -8.66
CA LYS A 298 5.67 0.95 -8.75
C LYS A 298 5.53 2.33 -8.13
N SER A 299 4.44 3.04 -8.43
CA SER A 299 4.15 4.37 -7.84
C SER A 299 3.98 4.30 -6.32
N LEU A 300 3.29 3.26 -5.83
CA LEU A 300 3.13 3.03 -4.38
C LEU A 300 4.47 2.72 -3.72
N ASN A 301 5.33 1.91 -4.34
CA ASN A 301 6.64 1.62 -3.79
C ASN A 301 7.53 2.88 -3.71
N GLN A 302 7.48 3.74 -4.73
CA GLN A 302 8.24 5.00 -4.75
C GLN A 302 7.75 5.99 -3.68
N SER A 303 6.43 6.08 -3.47
CA SER A 303 5.84 7.03 -2.52
C SER A 303 5.88 6.56 -1.07
N LEU A 304 5.62 5.27 -0.82
CA LEU A 304 5.47 4.68 0.51
C LEU A 304 6.67 3.82 0.95
N ARG A 305 7.66 3.61 0.07
CA ARG A 305 8.84 2.77 0.34
C ARG A 305 8.47 1.36 0.81
N LEU A 306 7.45 0.75 0.20
CA LEU A 306 6.91 -0.56 0.60
C LEU A 306 7.98 -1.67 0.64
N GLY A 307 8.84 -1.72 -0.37
CA GLY A 307 9.96 -2.66 -0.43
C GLY A 307 10.91 -2.49 0.75
N HIS A 308 11.21 -1.25 1.16
CA HIS A 308 12.04 -0.97 2.33
C HIS A 308 11.40 -1.45 3.64
N LEU A 309 10.08 -1.24 3.80
CA LEU A 309 9.35 -1.74 4.98
C LEU A 309 9.45 -3.26 5.09
N LEU A 310 9.19 -3.96 3.98
CA LEU A 310 9.26 -5.43 3.91
C LEU A 310 10.68 -5.94 4.12
N CYS A 311 11.68 -5.33 3.48
CA CYS A 311 13.08 -5.71 3.63
C CYS A 311 13.64 -5.44 5.03
N ARG A 312 13.05 -4.53 5.82
CA ARG A 312 13.43 -4.30 7.24
C ARG A 312 12.77 -5.28 8.21
N SER A 313 11.74 -5.99 7.77
CA SER A 313 11.12 -7.03 8.61
C SER A 313 12.14 -8.12 8.94
N ARG A 314 12.18 -8.50 10.22
CA ARG A 314 13.00 -9.63 10.72
C ARG A 314 12.12 -10.73 11.32
N HIS A 315 10.82 -10.47 11.42
CA HIS A 315 9.82 -11.42 11.87
C HIS A 315 8.56 -11.22 11.02
N PRO A 316 8.35 -12.01 9.96
CA PRO A 316 9.32 -12.89 9.31
C PRO A 316 10.41 -12.10 8.55
N ASP A 317 11.56 -12.73 8.28
CA ASP A 317 12.61 -12.15 7.44
C ASP A 317 12.36 -12.50 5.96
N PHE A 318 11.56 -11.68 5.28
CA PHE A 318 11.20 -11.90 3.87
C PHE A 318 12.43 -11.83 2.96
N LEU A 319 13.35 -10.90 3.23
CA LEU A 319 14.51 -10.69 2.36
C LEU A 319 15.45 -11.88 2.44
N LEU A 320 15.73 -12.36 3.65
CA LEU A 320 16.50 -13.58 3.84
C LEU A 320 15.81 -14.78 3.19
N ASN A 321 14.48 -14.87 3.26
CA ASN A 321 13.73 -15.96 2.65
C ASN A 321 13.82 -15.97 1.11
N ILE A 322 13.87 -14.80 0.46
CA ILE A 322 14.12 -14.70 -0.99
C ILE A 322 15.55 -15.16 -1.30
N ILE A 323 16.53 -14.65 -0.56
CA ILE A 323 17.95 -14.91 -0.82
C ILE A 323 18.28 -16.39 -0.62
N GLN A 324 17.76 -17.02 0.44
CA GLN A 324 17.99 -18.45 0.72
C GLN A 324 17.38 -19.39 -0.33
N ARG A 325 16.42 -18.94 -1.13
CA ARG A 325 15.86 -19.71 -2.25
C ARG A 325 16.75 -19.66 -3.50
N GLN A 326 17.70 -18.74 -3.54
CA GLN A 326 18.61 -18.52 -4.67
C GLN A 326 20.03 -18.97 -4.28
N ALA A 327 20.83 -19.40 -5.25
CA ALA A 327 22.27 -19.51 -5.03
C ALA A 327 22.87 -18.10 -4.90
N SER A 328 23.90 -17.92 -4.06
CA SER A 328 24.51 -16.61 -3.78
C SER A 328 24.91 -15.82 -5.04
N SER A 329 25.43 -16.52 -6.07
CA SER A 329 25.80 -15.91 -7.35
C SER A 329 24.62 -15.33 -8.15
N GLN A 330 23.40 -15.80 -7.89
CA GLN A 330 22.19 -15.38 -8.61
C GLN A 330 21.44 -14.26 -7.89
N SER A 331 21.61 -14.13 -6.56
CA SER A 331 20.99 -13.06 -5.77
C SER A 331 21.74 -11.74 -5.84
N MET A 332 23.06 -11.77 -6.07
CA MET A 332 23.92 -10.57 -6.03
C MET A 332 23.54 -9.43 -7.01
N PRO A 333 23.13 -9.68 -8.27
CA PRO A 333 22.83 -8.60 -9.22
C PRO A 333 21.70 -7.67 -8.75
N TRP A 334 20.57 -8.24 -8.34
CA TRP A 334 19.44 -7.43 -7.85
C TRP A 334 19.66 -6.95 -6.41
N LEU A 335 20.45 -7.66 -5.60
CA LEU A 335 20.82 -7.22 -4.25
C LEU A 335 21.69 -5.96 -4.29
N ALA A 336 22.62 -5.88 -5.25
CA ALA A 336 23.45 -4.70 -5.47
C ALA A 336 22.57 -3.49 -5.86
N ASP A 337 21.61 -3.68 -6.78
CA ASP A 337 20.65 -2.65 -7.16
C ASP A 337 19.77 -2.21 -5.97
N LEU A 338 19.40 -3.14 -5.08
CA LEU A 338 18.69 -2.83 -3.84
C LEU A 338 19.53 -1.97 -2.88
N VAL A 339 20.79 -2.29 -2.67
CA VAL A 339 21.70 -1.49 -1.82
C VAL A 339 21.90 -0.09 -2.43
N GLN A 340 22.08 0.00 -3.74
CA GLN A 340 22.22 1.30 -4.42
C GLN A 340 20.95 2.15 -4.32
N SER A 341 19.78 1.54 -4.51
CA SER A 341 18.49 2.24 -4.45
C SER A 341 18.08 2.66 -3.04
N SER A 342 18.62 2.03 -2.00
CA SER A 342 18.43 2.37 -0.58
C SER A 342 19.43 3.42 -0.06
N GLU A 343 19.97 4.27 -0.95
CA GLU A 343 21.00 5.28 -0.64
C GLU A 343 22.30 4.68 -0.03
N GLY A 344 22.57 3.40 -0.28
CA GLY A 344 23.72 2.69 0.30
C GLY A 344 23.53 2.30 1.78
N SER A 345 22.29 2.32 2.29
CA SER A 345 21.99 1.86 3.65
C SER A 345 22.07 0.34 3.73
N LEU A 346 23.13 -0.15 4.38
CA LEU A 346 23.33 -1.56 4.69
C LEU A 346 22.37 -2.09 5.77
N ASP A 347 21.64 -1.20 6.46
CA ASP A 347 20.73 -1.56 7.56
C ASP A 347 19.54 -2.41 7.10
N VAL A 348 19.26 -2.40 5.79
CA VAL A 348 18.19 -3.17 5.16
C VAL A 348 18.57 -4.64 5.00
N LEU A 349 19.86 -4.96 4.89
CA LEU A 349 20.34 -6.31 4.64
C LEU A 349 20.39 -7.15 5.92
N PRO A 350 20.04 -8.45 5.86
CA PRO A 350 20.33 -9.39 6.94
C PRO A 350 21.84 -9.50 7.16
N VAL A 351 22.26 -9.75 8.41
CA VAL A 351 23.68 -9.87 8.78
C VAL A 351 24.42 -10.91 7.93
N GLN A 352 23.75 -12.00 7.58
CA GLN A 352 24.31 -13.03 6.69
C GLN A 352 24.66 -12.47 5.30
N CYS A 353 23.72 -11.74 4.70
CA CYS A 353 23.90 -11.13 3.38
C CYS A 353 24.93 -9.99 3.41
N LEU A 354 25.06 -9.27 4.53
CA LEU A 354 26.12 -8.28 4.73
C LEU A 354 27.50 -8.91 4.70
N CYS A 355 27.67 -10.05 5.37
CA CYS A 355 28.93 -10.78 5.36
C CYS A 355 29.28 -11.28 3.95
N GLU A 356 28.32 -11.86 3.23
CA GLU A 356 28.53 -12.32 1.85
C GLU A 356 28.83 -11.16 0.89
N PHE A 357 28.09 -10.05 1.00
CA PHE A 357 28.30 -8.86 0.18
C PHE A 357 29.72 -8.27 0.39
N LEU A 358 30.16 -8.13 1.64
CA LEU A 358 31.50 -7.62 1.95
C LEU A 358 32.61 -8.58 1.49
N LEU A 359 32.38 -9.89 1.51
CA LEU A 359 33.34 -10.88 1.03
C LEU A 359 33.43 -10.89 -0.51
N HIS A 360 32.31 -10.71 -1.21
CA HIS A 360 32.30 -10.58 -2.67
C HIS A 360 32.98 -9.29 -3.14
N ASP A 361 32.69 -8.16 -2.49
CA ASP A 361 33.33 -6.86 -2.80
C ASP A 361 34.86 -6.93 -2.59
N ALA A 362 35.29 -7.54 -1.48
CA ALA A 362 36.72 -7.77 -1.21
C ALA A 362 37.37 -8.74 -2.21
N ALA A 363 36.63 -9.75 -2.70
CA ALA A 363 37.12 -10.70 -3.69
C ALA A 363 37.27 -10.05 -5.08
N ASP A 364 36.32 -9.20 -5.49
CA ASP A 364 36.37 -8.46 -6.75
C ASP A 364 37.49 -7.39 -6.75
N GLU A 365 37.76 -6.73 -5.61
CA GLU A 365 38.95 -5.86 -5.45
C GLU A 365 40.27 -6.64 -5.55
N SER A 366 40.33 -7.87 -5.03
CA SER A 366 41.53 -8.71 -5.16
C SER A 366 41.74 -9.28 -6.58
N ALA A 367 40.66 -9.63 -7.29
CA ALA A 367 40.75 -10.14 -8.67
C ALA A 367 41.12 -9.05 -9.68
N SER A 368 40.65 -7.82 -9.47
CA SER A 368 41.01 -6.66 -10.30
C SER A 368 42.42 -6.12 -10.02
N GLY A 369 43.01 -6.45 -8.87
CA GLY A 369 44.39 -6.09 -8.51
C GLY A 369 45.46 -7.05 -9.07
N GLU A 370 45.10 -8.25 -9.48
CA GLU A 370 46.05 -9.28 -9.96
C GLU A 370 46.22 -9.29 -11.49
N GLU A 371 45.32 -8.67 -12.26
CA GLU A 371 45.43 -8.58 -13.73
C GLU A 371 46.21 -7.35 -14.25
N GLU A 372 46.59 -6.39 -13.40
CA GLU A 372 47.36 -5.20 -13.83
C GLU A 372 48.89 -5.37 -13.83
N GLU A 373 49.46 -6.51 -13.41
CA GLU A 373 50.93 -6.69 -13.37
C GLU A 373 51.58 -7.35 -14.59
N GLU A 374 50.83 -7.94 -15.52
CA GLU A 374 51.42 -8.50 -16.76
C GLU A 374 51.05 -7.72 -18.02
N GLY A 375 51.77 -6.62 -18.21
CA GLY A 375 52.22 -6.21 -19.55
C GLY A 375 51.42 -5.11 -20.24
N GLU A 376 51.62 -3.85 -19.84
CA GLU A 376 51.34 -2.72 -20.72
C GLU A 376 52.53 -1.75 -20.81
N SER A 377 53.07 -1.62 -22.03
CA SER A 377 54.13 -0.67 -22.37
C SER A 377 53.63 0.78 -22.25
N LYS A 378 54.53 1.66 -21.77
CA LYS A 378 54.30 3.08 -21.39
C LYS A 378 53.70 4.01 -22.47
N GLU A 379 53.34 3.52 -23.65
CA GLU A 379 52.87 4.34 -24.77
C GLU A 379 51.33 4.33 -24.94
N GLN A 380 50.60 3.38 -24.35
CA GLN A 380 49.13 3.36 -24.40
C GLN A 380 48.46 4.25 -23.33
N ARG A 381 49.20 4.66 -22.30
CA ARG A 381 48.69 5.50 -21.19
C ARG A 381 48.31 6.94 -21.60
N ALA A 382 48.76 7.40 -22.76
CA ALA A 382 48.51 8.77 -23.23
C ALA A 382 47.24 8.94 -24.08
N LYS A 383 46.65 7.85 -24.64
CA LYS A 383 45.48 7.94 -25.53
C LYS A 383 44.12 7.67 -24.87
N LYS A 384 44.08 7.02 -23.71
CA LYS A 384 42.82 6.77 -22.97
C LYS A 384 42.34 7.96 -22.13
N ARG A 385 43.11 9.06 -22.07
CA ARG A 385 42.78 10.28 -21.29
C ARG A 385 41.86 11.28 -22.00
N GLN A 386 41.39 11.01 -23.22
CA GLN A 386 40.48 11.92 -23.94
C GLN A 386 39.11 11.36 -24.32
N VAL A 387 38.82 10.09 -24.05
CA VAL A 387 37.48 9.51 -24.32
C VAL A 387 37.13 8.53 -23.21
N GLY A 388 36.38 8.98 -22.20
CA GLY A 388 35.98 8.14 -21.07
C GLY A 388 35.56 8.95 -19.85
N GLY A 389 34.55 9.81 -20.00
CA GLY A 389 33.87 10.42 -18.87
C GLY A 389 32.77 9.50 -18.36
N SER A 390 32.71 9.32 -17.03
CA SER A 390 31.57 8.84 -16.25
C SER A 390 31.34 7.34 -16.12
N SER A 391 32.17 6.68 -15.31
CA SER A 391 31.72 5.60 -14.41
C SER A 391 32.71 5.51 -13.24
N GLY A 392 32.43 6.23 -12.15
CA GLY A 392 33.25 6.21 -10.95
C GLY A 392 32.36 6.42 -9.73
N PHE A 393 32.28 5.41 -8.88
CA PHE A 393 31.64 5.46 -7.57
C PHE A 393 32.27 6.57 -6.70
N PRO A 394 31.51 7.22 -5.80
CA PRO A 394 32.08 8.21 -4.90
C PRO A 394 32.95 7.53 -3.83
N PHE A 395 34.21 7.95 -3.77
CA PHE A 395 35.25 7.54 -2.84
C PHE A 395 34.86 7.84 -1.38
N PHE A 396 34.94 6.84 -0.49
CA PHE A 396 34.83 7.02 0.96
C PHE A 396 36.24 7.00 1.58
N GLU A 397 36.69 8.12 2.13
CA GLU A 397 37.98 8.20 2.82
C GLU A 397 37.80 8.02 4.33
N LYS A 398 38.60 7.11 4.92
CA LYS A 398 38.60 6.78 6.35
C LYS A 398 39.55 7.72 7.09
N GLN A 399 39.01 8.64 7.88
CA GLN A 399 39.76 9.28 8.98
C GLN A 399 38.96 9.23 10.28
N ASN A 400 39.58 8.67 11.33
CA ASN A 400 39.05 8.57 12.70
C ASN A 400 37.64 7.96 12.84
N GLY A 401 37.39 6.83 12.16
CA GLY A 401 36.32 5.90 12.55
C GLY A 401 34.86 6.35 12.34
N ARG A 402 34.58 7.36 11.50
CA ARG A 402 33.22 7.71 11.07
C ARG A 402 33.17 8.11 9.60
N LEU A 403 32.24 7.52 8.84
CA LEU A 403 31.96 7.85 7.43
C LEU A 403 31.04 9.07 7.34
N ARG A 404 31.45 10.14 6.65
CA ARG A 404 30.59 11.29 6.26
C ARG A 404 30.97 11.82 4.87
N LYS A 405 29.96 12.17 4.07
CA LYS A 405 30.08 12.78 2.75
C LYS A 405 30.29 14.30 2.85
N ARG A 406 31.18 14.85 2.01
CA ARG A 406 31.38 16.29 1.80
C ARG A 406 30.31 16.79 0.83
N VAL A 407 29.55 17.84 1.19
CA VAL A 407 28.57 18.48 0.31
C VAL A 407 28.95 19.95 0.17
N ASP A 408 29.25 20.36 -1.06
CA ASP A 408 29.49 21.76 -1.40
C ASP A 408 28.16 22.52 -1.56
N GLY A 409 28.08 23.61 -0.80
CA GLY A 409 27.28 24.83 -0.96
C GLY A 409 26.00 24.83 -1.81
N VAL A 410 24.85 24.83 -1.12
CA VAL A 410 23.69 25.68 -1.45
C VAL A 410 23.10 26.20 -0.14
N PHE A 411 23.08 27.52 0.04
CA PHE A 411 22.39 28.19 1.15
C PHE A 411 20.87 28.10 0.90
N VAL A 412 20.13 27.50 1.85
CA VAL A 412 18.68 27.69 1.98
C VAL A 412 18.45 28.47 3.26
N ALA A 413 17.83 29.64 3.14
CA ALA A 413 17.55 30.53 4.24
C ALA A 413 16.53 29.88 5.21
N HIS A 414 16.97 29.59 6.44
CA HIS A 414 16.07 29.33 7.55
C HIS A 414 15.48 30.67 8.02
N GLN A 415 14.18 30.85 7.82
CA GLN A 415 13.43 31.92 8.49
C GLN A 415 12.98 31.39 9.85
N GLU A 416 13.64 31.86 10.91
CA GLU A 416 13.23 31.62 12.30
C GLU A 416 11.85 32.26 12.54
N PHE A 417 10.89 31.47 13.02
CA PHE A 417 9.60 31.96 13.50
C PHE A 417 9.51 31.74 15.01
N HIS A 418 9.46 32.84 15.76
CA HIS A 418 9.14 32.83 17.18
C HIS A 418 7.64 32.56 17.38
N PRO A 419 7.22 31.52 18.12
CA PRO A 419 5.83 31.38 18.51
C PRO A 419 5.55 32.32 19.71
N GLY A 420 4.66 33.28 19.49
CA GLY A 420 4.11 34.10 20.57
C GLY A 420 3.20 33.29 21.51
N PRO A 421 3.01 33.73 22.76
CA PRO A 421 2.33 32.96 23.79
C PRO A 421 0.81 33.07 23.61
N ASN A 422 0.19 32.24 22.75
CA ASN A 422 -1.27 32.05 22.72
C ASN A 422 -1.77 30.85 21.88
N THR A 423 -0.93 29.84 21.63
CA THR A 423 -1.27 28.69 20.77
C THR A 423 -2.10 27.60 21.47
N ALA A 424 -2.04 27.49 22.80
CA ALA A 424 -2.75 26.44 23.55
C ALA A 424 -4.29 26.63 23.66
N GLY A 425 -4.78 27.88 23.59
CA GLY A 425 -6.22 28.18 23.66
C GLY A 425 -6.97 28.00 22.33
N ARG A 426 -6.26 27.96 21.20
CA ARG A 426 -6.85 27.83 19.85
C ARG A 426 -7.05 26.37 19.42
N SER A 427 -6.23 25.44 19.91
CA SER A 427 -6.38 24.00 19.60
C SER A 427 -7.67 23.42 20.19
N GLY A 428 -7.99 23.73 21.45
CA GLY A 428 -9.21 23.25 22.10
C GLY A 428 -10.51 23.78 21.46
N LEU A 429 -10.51 25.03 20.99
CA LEU A 429 -11.64 25.64 20.28
C LEU A 429 -11.79 25.10 18.86
N ALA A 430 -10.68 24.74 18.19
CA ALA A 430 -10.70 24.05 16.91
C ALA A 430 -11.21 22.62 17.06
N THR A 431 -10.78 21.87 18.07
CA THR A 431 -11.32 20.52 18.37
C THR A 431 -12.80 20.57 18.71
N LEU A 432 -13.25 21.53 19.52
CA LEU A 432 -14.68 21.72 19.83
C LEU A 432 -15.50 22.13 18.60
N ARG A 433 -14.96 22.95 17.69
CA ARG A 433 -15.63 23.33 16.45
C ARG A 433 -15.58 22.25 15.38
N LEU A 434 -14.55 21.42 15.37
CA LEU A 434 -14.44 20.26 14.48
C LEU A 434 -15.36 19.14 14.97
N VAL A 435 -15.43 18.90 16.29
CA VAL A 435 -16.47 18.05 16.90
C VAL A 435 -17.84 18.67 16.68
N ALA A 436 -17.99 20.01 16.73
CA ALA A 436 -19.23 20.71 16.37
C ALA A 436 -19.56 20.58 14.88
N GLY A 437 -18.55 20.52 14.01
CA GLY A 437 -18.62 20.37 12.55
C GLY A 437 -18.96 18.94 12.14
N ILE A 438 -18.37 17.95 12.81
CA ILE A 438 -18.71 16.54 12.72
C ILE A 438 -20.10 16.32 13.31
N THR A 439 -20.44 16.94 14.45
CA THR A 439 -21.81 16.92 14.98
C THR A 439 -22.78 17.74 14.15
N THR A 440 -22.42 18.78 13.39
CA THR A 440 -23.34 19.43 12.43
C THR A 440 -23.44 18.66 11.12
N ALA A 441 -22.37 17.98 10.69
CA ALA A 441 -22.38 17.06 9.56
C ALA A 441 -23.19 15.80 9.85
N LEU A 442 -23.25 15.35 11.12
CA LEU A 442 -24.13 14.30 11.62
C LEU A 442 -25.53 14.84 11.96
N ALA A 443 -25.65 16.06 12.52
CA ALA A 443 -26.92 16.63 12.98
C ALA A 443 -27.78 17.22 11.86
N LYS A 444 -27.22 17.72 10.76
CA LYS A 444 -28.02 18.25 9.64
C LYS A 444 -28.74 17.17 8.80
N PRO A 445 -28.15 16.00 8.49
CA PRO A 445 -28.94 14.89 7.96
C PRO A 445 -30.00 14.44 8.97
N LEU A 446 -29.70 14.45 10.28
CA LEU A 446 -30.70 14.13 11.32
C LEU A 446 -31.82 15.18 11.42
N THR A 447 -31.56 16.49 11.36
CA THR A 447 -32.62 17.50 11.43
C THR A 447 -33.48 17.59 10.17
N THR A 448 -32.97 17.11 9.03
CA THR A 448 -33.78 16.99 7.80
C THR A 448 -34.67 15.75 7.84
N VAL A 449 -34.24 14.69 8.54
CA VAL A 449 -35.00 13.44 8.73
C VAL A 449 -36.07 13.54 9.83
N PHE A 450 -35.93 14.44 10.81
CA PHE A 450 -36.94 14.65 11.87
C PHE A 450 -37.98 15.76 11.55
N HIS A 451 -37.93 16.36 10.37
CA HIS A 451 -38.89 17.39 9.91
C HIS A 451 -39.72 17.01 8.67
N THR A 452 -39.72 15.73 8.29
CA THR A 452 -40.69 15.10 7.39
C THR A 452 -41.18 13.81 8.03
#